data_AF-A0A0A9G626-F1
#
_entry.id   AF-A0A0A9G626-F1
#
_cell.length_a   1.000
_cell.length_b   1.000
_cell.length_c   1.000
_cell.angle_alpha   90.00
_cell.angle_beta   90.00
_cell.angle_gamma   90.00
#
_symmetry.space_group_name_H-M   'P 1'
#
loop_
_entity.id
_entity.type
_entity.pdbx_description
1 polymer ?
#
loop_
_entity_poly.entity_id
_entity_poly.type
_entity_poly.pdbx_seq_one_letter_code
_entity_poly.pdbx_strand_id
1 'polypeptide(L)'
;MFVSPGQDVYKGQIVGIHQRPGDLALNVCKKKAATNVRSNKETTVVLDEPLSYSLDDCIEYIQEDEIVEVTPASIRMCKNPKISKKK
;
A
#
# COMPACT_ATOMS: atom_id res chain seq x y z
N MET A 1 -1.81 -5.72 -5.15
CA MET A 1 -1.16 -4.50 -4.59
C MET A 1 -1.39 -3.35 -5.57
N PHE A 2 -1.13 -2.10 -5.17
CA PHE A 2 -1.17 -0.94 -6.08
C PHE A 2 0.21 -0.48 -6.54
N VAL A 3 1.27 -0.97 -5.89
CA VAL A 3 2.65 -0.56 -6.17
C VAL A 3 3.43 -1.69 -6.81
N SER A 4 4.29 -1.32 -7.76
CA SER A 4 5.22 -2.23 -8.42
C SER A 4 6.47 -2.48 -7.56
N PRO A 5 7.15 -3.63 -7.74
CA PRO A 5 8.44 -3.86 -7.14
C PRO A 5 9.45 -2.77 -7.54
N GLY A 6 10.15 -2.19 -6.55
CA GLY A 6 11.13 -1.13 -6.78
C GLY A 6 10.54 0.27 -6.97
N GLN A 7 9.22 0.44 -6.89
CA GLN A 7 8.59 1.76 -6.92
C GLN A 7 8.89 2.54 -5.63
N ASP A 8 9.19 3.83 -5.78
CA ASP A 8 9.38 4.72 -4.65
C ASP A 8 8.07 4.92 -3.88
N VAL A 9 8.15 4.75 -2.56
CA VAL A 9 7.01 4.88 -1.64
C VAL A 9 7.37 5.78 -0.46
N TYR A 10 6.37 6.44 0.09
CA TYR A 10 6.53 7.30 1.27
C TYR A 10 5.61 6.91 2.43
N LYS A 11 5.92 7.44 3.61
CA LYS A 11 5.15 7.15 4.83
C LYS A 11 3.71 7.64 4.71
N GLY A 12 2.76 6.73 4.89
CA GLY A 12 1.32 7.02 4.83
C GLY A 12 0.70 6.83 3.45
N GLN A 13 1.50 6.47 2.44
CA GLN A 13 0.99 6.03 1.14
C GLN A 13 0.26 4.69 1.27
N ILE A 14 -0.90 4.58 0.65
CA ILE A 14 -1.69 3.36 0.56
C ILE A 14 -1.11 2.50 -0.55
N VAL A 15 -0.68 1.28 -0.20
CA VAL A 15 0.04 0.37 -1.11
C VAL A 15 -0.80 -0.83 -1.58
N GLY A 16 -2.00 -1.00 -1.04
CA GLY A 16 -2.90 -2.09 -1.40
C GLY A 16 -4.13 -2.17 -0.50
N ILE A 17 -4.98 -3.14 -0.81
CA ILE A 17 -6.21 -3.45 -0.07
C ILE A 17 -5.92 -4.49 1.00
N HIS A 18 -6.38 -4.25 2.24
CA HIS A 18 -6.35 -5.27 3.27
C HIS A 18 -7.57 -6.20 3.14
N GLN A 19 -7.34 -7.51 3.15
CA GLN A 19 -8.43 -8.51 3.05
C GLN A 19 -9.32 -8.57 4.29
N ARG A 20 -8.88 -8.01 5.42
CA ARG A 20 -9.63 -7.99 6.67
C ARG A 20 -10.09 -6.55 6.97
N PRO A 21 -11.16 -6.38 7.77
CA PRO A 21 -11.58 -5.06 8.20
C PRO A 21 -10.47 -4.32 8.96
N GLY A 22 -10.37 -3.02 8.71
CA GLY A 22 -9.42 -2.12 9.37
C GLY A 22 -8.09 -1.97 8.62
N ASP A 23 -7.33 -0.97 9.05
CA ASP A 23 -6.08 -0.59 8.39
C ASP A 23 -4.88 -1.36 8.94
N LEU A 24 -3.97 -1.76 8.06
CA LEU A 24 -2.72 -2.41 8.42
C LEU A 24 -1.52 -1.53 8.06
N ALA A 25 -0.85 -0.99 9.09
CA ALA A 25 0.43 -0.33 8.92
C ALA A 25 1.54 -1.38 8.72
N LEU A 26 2.25 -1.32 7.60
CA LEU A 26 3.34 -2.24 7.28
C LEU A 26 4.50 -1.53 6.59
N ASN A 27 5.67 -2.18 6.59
CA ASN A 27 6.85 -1.71 5.88
C ASN A 27 7.03 -2.53 4.60
N VAL A 28 6.88 -1.90 3.44
CA VAL A 28 7.06 -2.54 2.13
C VAL A 28 8.52 -2.62 1.69
N CYS A 29 9.39 -1.75 2.18
CA CYS A 29 10.79 -1.67 1.75
C CYS A 29 11.70 -2.68 2.48
N LYS A 30 11.27 -3.19 3.64
CA LYS A 30 12.07 -4.11 4.45
C LYS A 30 11.49 -5.52 4.41
N LYS A 31 12.33 -6.48 4.07
CA LYS A 31 12.00 -7.91 4.17
C LYS A 31 11.76 -8.26 5.63
N LYS A 32 10.58 -8.83 5.93
CA LYS A 32 10.31 -9.43 7.23
C LYS A 32 11.20 -10.67 7.40
N ALA A 33 11.88 -10.79 8.53
CA ALA A 33 12.60 -12.00 8.88
C ALA A 33 11.60 -13.17 9.00
N ALA A 34 11.81 -14.22 8.20
CA ALA A 34 10.93 -15.39 8.15
C ALA A 34 11.32 -16.42 9.21
N THR A 35 11.34 -16.01 10.50
CA THR A 35 11.75 -16.87 11.62
C THR A 35 10.77 -18.01 11.93
N ASN A 36 9.53 -17.95 11.41
CA ASN A 36 8.49 -18.96 11.63
C ASN A 36 8.34 -20.00 10.50
N VAL A 37 9.27 -20.06 9.55
CA VAL A 37 9.21 -21.07 8.48
C VAL A 37 9.88 -22.36 8.95
N ARG A 38 9.08 -23.43 9.10
CA ARG A 38 9.50 -24.72 9.67
C ARG A 38 10.32 -25.61 8.71
N SER A 39 10.60 -25.15 7.49
CA SER A 39 11.28 -25.93 6.45
C SER A 39 12.20 -25.06 5.58
N ASN A 40 13.46 -25.48 5.48
CA ASN A 40 14.57 -24.77 4.81
C ASN A 40 14.51 -24.89 3.27
N LYS A 41 13.32 -24.73 2.68
CA LYS A 41 13.12 -24.84 1.22
C LYS A 41 13.09 -23.44 0.61
N GLU A 42 14.01 -23.16 -0.30
CA GLU A 42 14.00 -21.91 -1.08
C GLU A 42 12.65 -21.79 -1.79
N THR A 43 11.86 -20.81 -1.36
CA THR A 43 10.55 -20.53 -1.94
C THR A 43 10.74 -19.35 -2.87
N THR A 44 10.65 -19.58 -4.17
CA THR A 44 10.60 -18.51 -5.16
C THR A 44 9.31 -17.72 -4.94
N VAL A 45 9.42 -16.43 -4.60
CA VAL A 45 8.26 -15.57 -4.40
C VAL A 45 7.88 -14.99 -5.75
N VAL A 46 6.72 -15.41 -6.26
CA VAL A 46 6.09 -14.80 -7.44
C VAL A 46 5.19 -13.67 -6.94
N LEU A 47 5.27 -12.52 -7.61
CA LEU A 47 4.44 -11.35 -7.30
C LEU A 47 3.38 -11.20 -8.38
N ASP A 48 2.14 -11.01 -7.95
CA ASP A 48 1.04 -10.68 -8.86
C ASP A 48 1.20 -9.25 -9.40
N GLU A 49 0.63 -9.02 -10.58
CA GLU A 49 0.62 -7.69 -11.20
C GLU A 49 -0.10 -6.66 -10.31
N PRO A 50 0.44 -5.45 -10.15
CA PRO A 50 -0.23 -4.40 -9.40
C PRO A 50 -1.48 -3.91 -10.15
N LEU A 51 -2.52 -3.62 -9.39
CA LEU A 51 -3.73 -2.99 -9.89
C LEU A 51 -3.43 -1.50 -10.16
N SER A 52 -3.57 -1.11 -11.42
CA SER A 52 -3.50 0.30 -11.83
C SER A 52 -4.88 0.92 -11.71
N TYR A 53 -4.99 2.00 -10.93
CA TYR A 53 -6.23 2.76 -10.78
C TYR A 53 -6.22 4.04 -11.61
N SER A 54 -7.38 4.36 -12.18
CA SER A 54 -7.63 5.68 -12.75
C SER A 54 -7.89 6.71 -11.64
N LEU A 55 -7.96 7.99 -12.02
CA LEU A 55 -8.31 9.06 -11.07
C LEU A 55 -9.71 8.84 -10.49
N ASP A 56 -10.66 8.46 -11.34
CA ASP A 56 -12.05 8.24 -10.94
C ASP A 56 -12.15 7.07 -9.96
N ASP A 57 -11.47 5.95 -10.24
CA ASP A 57 -11.43 4.81 -9.32
C ASP A 57 -10.81 5.19 -7.97
N CYS A 58 -9.75 6.02 -7.97
CA CYS A 58 -9.14 6.49 -6.73
C CYS A 58 -10.11 7.35 -5.91
N ILE A 59 -10.88 8.22 -6.57
CA ILE A 59 -11.88 9.07 -5.91
C ILE A 59 -13.02 8.24 -5.32
N GLU A 60 -13.46 7.20 -6.04
CA GLU A 60 -14.49 6.28 -5.54
C GLU A 60 -13.98 5.43 -4.37
N TYR A 61 -12.70 5.07 -4.37
CA TYR A 61 -12.10 4.20 -3.37
C TYR A 61 -11.84 4.88 -2.01
N ILE A 62 -11.38 6.13 -2.00
CA ILE A 62 -10.88 6.78 -0.77
C ILE A 62 -11.95 6.99 0.31
N GLN A 63 -11.51 6.92 1.56
CA GLN A 63 -12.33 7.24 2.73
C GLN A 63 -12.15 8.68 3.24
N GLU A 64 -12.98 9.11 4.20
CA GLU A 64 -12.94 10.46 4.77
C GLU A 64 -11.59 10.84 5.42
N ASP A 65 -10.84 9.85 5.92
CA ASP A 65 -9.52 10.05 6.53
C ASP A 65 -8.36 9.88 5.54
N GLU A 66 -8.66 9.77 4.24
CA GLU A 66 -7.72 9.56 3.14
C GLU A 66 -7.76 10.71 2.14
N ILE A 67 -6.72 10.83 1.34
CA ILE A 67 -6.61 11.83 0.27
C ILE A 67 -6.00 11.20 -0.98
N VAL A 68 -6.37 11.74 -2.14
CA VAL A 68 -5.72 11.45 -3.41
C VAL A 68 -4.69 12.56 -3.70
N GLU A 69 -3.43 12.18 -3.80
CA GLU A 69 -2.34 13.02 -4.27
C GLU A 69 -2.24 12.90 -5.79
N VAL A 70 -2.48 14.02 -6.49
CA VAL A 70 -2.43 14.09 -7.95
C VAL A 70 -1.24 14.94 -8.38
N THR A 71 -0.38 14.36 -9.22
CA THR A 71 0.66 15.08 -9.94
C THR A 71 0.52 14.80 -11.44
N PRO A 72 1.12 15.60 -12.34
CA PRO A 72 1.04 15.34 -13.78
C PRO A 72 1.58 13.97 -14.20
N ALA A 73 2.47 13.38 -13.41
CA ALA A 73 3.11 12.10 -13.70
C ALA A 73 2.50 10.92 -12.93
N SER A 74 1.70 11.15 -11.89
CA SER A 74 1.26 10.07 -11.00
C SER A 74 0.03 10.42 -10.17
N ILE A 75 -0.80 9.42 -9.91
CA ILE A 75 -1.93 9.47 -8.99
C ILE A 75 -1.61 8.50 -7.86
N ARG A 76 -1.72 8.96 -6.61
CA ARG A 76 -1.45 8.15 -5.42
C ARG A 76 -2.51 8.37 -4.36
N MET A 77 -2.76 7.34 -3.56
CA MET A 77 -3.65 7.43 -2.41
C MET A 77 -2.82 7.44 -1.13
N CYS A 78 -3.17 8.28 -0.15
CA CYS A 78 -2.50 8.32 1.14
C CYS A 78 -3.43 8.69 2.30
N LYS A 79 -3.05 8.29 3.51
CA LYS A 79 -3.77 8.66 4.75
C LYS A 79 -3.53 10.13 5.08
N ASN A 80 -4.57 10.82 5.51
CA ASN A 80 -4.50 12.23 5.85
C ASN A 80 -3.74 12.44 7.19
N PRO A 81 -2.57 13.09 7.18
CA PRO A 81 -1.77 13.30 8.40
C PRO A 81 -2.41 14.30 9.36
N LYS A 82 -3.35 15.14 8.91
CA LYS A 82 -4.03 16.14 9.75
C LYS A 82 -5.21 15.54 10.53
N ILE A 83 -5.88 14.54 9.94
CA ILE A 83 -7.04 13.87 10.57
C ILE A 83 -6.57 12.80 11.55
N SER A 84 -5.53 12.04 11.20
CA SER A 84 -4.96 10.99 12.06
C SER A 84 -4.41 11.49 13.41
N LYS A 85 -4.04 12.77 13.53
CA LYS A 85 -3.56 13.38 14.79
C LYS A 85 -4.68 13.83 15.74
N LYS A 86 -5.94 13.80 15.33
CA LYS A 86 -7.10 14.25 16.13
C LYS A 86 -7.75 13.15 16.97
N LYS A 87 -7.16 11.96 17.03
CA LYS A 87 -7.59 10.86 17.90
C LYS A 87 -6.58 10.63 19.01
#